data_AF-A0A7S4T4A2-F1
#
_entry.id   AF-A0A7S4T4A2-F1
#
_cell.length_a   1.000
_cell.length_b   1.000
_cell.length_c   1.000
_cell.angle_alpha   90.00
_cell.angle_beta   90.00
_cell.angle_gamma   90.00
#
_symmetry.space_group_name_H-M   'P 1'
#
loop_
_entity.id
_entity.type
_entity.pdbx_description
1 polymer ?
#
loop_
_entity_poly.entity_id
_entity_poly.type
_entity_poly.pdbx_seq_one_letter_code
_entity_poly.pdbx_strand_id
1 'polypeptide(L)'
;GHEIEANVVVNCAGMWARQFGEKCGVNVPLQAAEHYYLITDAMKEVDPSWPVVEDSSKCVYIRPEGAGLMLGLFERTGAPWMVDGIPQNFNFGEIEPDWDRMGEYLEDAMKRVPLTLEVGAKKFFCGPESFTPDGGPIIGEAPELQNYYVAAGMNSIGILTGGGVGKLLAEWILGKQAPSDIDVTGININRFHSYQRNPSYRENRVGETLGETYKIHYPDHSPHTCRNAKQSVLHDRLKKQNAYFRDVSGWESPAWYAPSGEEPRIHQQHFGKQSFFPYWRDEHIACRENVVLFDMSFMSKFLVTGEDAGRFLNYLSTANVDNECGKITYTQWLNDRGFLEADLTVTKLDETNFLVVATDTMHNHVLNLMKKRVTSKDHIFISDVTGAYTQINIQGPNSRNLLQSITSHDLTTFPFRSAAEIDIGYGRCLCTRITYVGELGYELFIPNEFAQHIYDKIVADGNSFGLKHAGLRALGSLRLEKGYRDYGHDIDNTDTILECGLGFTCDFDKDDGFVGEKSVLAQKKIAKQNGGFKKRMVQVLLTDPHHMLHHGEVVWRNGECISDIRSASFGHTLGGAVGLTMLEASVPIKKDYLDAEWTVEIENNHVPCKVSLAPMYDPKNLKIRV
;
A
#
# COMPACT_ATOMS: atom_id res chain seq x y z
N GLY A 1 -15.18 21.88 34.87
CA GLY A 1 -14.88 20.50 34.44
C GLY A 1 -13.83 19.93 35.35
N HIS A 2 -13.81 18.62 35.56
CA HIS A 2 -12.67 17.96 36.20
C HIS A 2 -11.52 17.88 35.18
N GLU A 3 -10.31 18.17 35.63
CA GLU A 3 -9.08 17.97 34.86
C GLU A 3 -8.49 16.62 35.24
N ILE A 4 -8.05 15.84 34.26
CA ILE A 4 -7.38 14.56 34.46
C ILE A 4 -6.06 14.61 33.70
N GLU A 5 -4.96 14.60 34.43
CA GLU A 5 -3.62 14.47 33.86
C GLU A 5 -3.35 13.01 33.48
N ALA A 6 -2.91 12.77 32.25
CA ALA A 6 -2.59 11.44 31.75
C ALA A 6 -1.31 11.46 30.90
N ASN A 7 -0.42 10.50 31.14
CA ASN A 7 0.79 10.33 30.33
C ASN A 7 0.48 9.79 28.92
N VAL A 8 -0.62 9.05 28.79
CA VAL A 8 -1.09 8.43 27.54
C VAL A 8 -2.60 8.58 27.48
N VAL A 9 -3.13 8.94 26.31
CA VAL A 9 -4.57 9.00 26.02
C VAL A 9 -4.86 8.00 24.90
N VAL A 10 -5.94 7.22 25.05
CA VAL A 10 -6.42 6.34 23.99
C VAL A 10 -7.85 6.72 23.62
N ASN A 11 -8.04 7.21 22.40
CA ASN A 11 -9.33 7.55 21.83
C ASN A 11 -10.02 6.28 21.29
N CYS A 12 -10.85 5.69 22.14
CA CYS A 12 -11.75 4.58 21.81
C CYS A 12 -13.21 5.05 21.71
N ALA A 13 -13.45 6.30 21.29
CA ALA A 13 -14.78 6.92 21.36
C ALA A 13 -15.74 6.48 20.22
N GLY A 14 -15.53 5.31 19.61
CA GLY A 14 -16.36 4.78 18.52
C GLY A 14 -16.60 5.81 17.41
N MET A 15 -17.86 6.02 17.05
CA MET A 15 -18.25 7.02 16.04
C MET A 15 -17.92 8.48 16.40
N TRP A 16 -17.71 8.80 17.67
CA TRP A 16 -17.28 10.13 18.10
C TRP A 16 -15.77 10.36 18.02
N ALA A 17 -14.98 9.33 17.69
CA ALA A 17 -13.52 9.45 17.71
C ALA A 17 -13.00 10.56 16.78
N ARG A 18 -13.68 10.81 15.64
CA ARG A 18 -13.41 11.96 14.77
C ARG A 18 -13.56 13.30 15.51
N GLN A 19 -14.74 13.57 16.07
CA GLN A 19 -15.03 14.83 16.78
C GLN A 19 -14.15 15.01 18.01
N PHE A 20 -13.75 13.92 18.67
CA PHE A 20 -12.81 13.98 19.79
C PHE A 20 -11.39 14.30 19.32
N GLY A 21 -10.92 13.66 18.24
CA GLY A 21 -9.61 13.93 17.64
C GLY A 21 -9.47 15.36 17.11
N GLU A 22 -10.52 15.90 16.48
CA GLU A 22 -10.56 17.27 15.95
C GLU A 22 -10.28 18.33 17.02
N LYS A 23 -10.73 18.12 18.27
CA LYS A 23 -10.46 19.04 19.39
C LYS A 23 -8.97 19.13 19.74
N CYS A 24 -8.19 18.12 19.39
CA CYS A 24 -6.76 18.02 19.67
C CYS A 24 -5.91 18.09 18.40
N GLY A 25 -6.50 18.41 17.24
CA GLY A 25 -5.79 18.48 15.96
C GLY A 25 -5.43 17.12 15.33
N VAL A 26 -5.94 16.00 15.86
CA VAL A 26 -5.64 14.64 15.38
C VAL A 26 -6.54 14.25 14.19
N ASN A 27 -5.96 13.65 13.15
CA ASN A 27 -6.68 13.21 11.97
C ASN A 27 -7.30 11.82 12.14
N VAL A 28 -8.63 11.73 12.28
CA VAL A 28 -9.39 10.46 12.35
C VAL A 28 -10.54 10.50 11.33
N PRO A 29 -10.32 10.09 10.06
CA PRO A 29 -11.27 10.33 8.96
C PRO A 29 -12.43 9.32 8.89
N LEU A 30 -13.01 8.94 10.03
CA LEU A 30 -14.19 8.04 10.06
C LEU A 30 -15.52 8.79 9.89
N GLN A 31 -16.56 8.05 9.52
CA GLN A 31 -17.93 8.53 9.37
C GLN A 31 -18.89 7.52 9.98
N ALA A 32 -19.88 7.99 10.73
CA ALA A 32 -20.97 7.14 11.14
C ALA A 32 -21.85 6.82 9.92
N ALA A 33 -22.32 5.58 9.81
CA ALA A 33 -23.27 5.15 8.78
C ALA A 33 -24.36 4.29 9.41
N GLU A 34 -25.51 4.23 8.76
CA GLU A 34 -26.63 3.38 9.17
C GLU A 34 -26.28 1.90 8.97
N HIS A 35 -26.59 1.07 9.98
CA HIS A 35 -26.48 -0.39 9.92
C HIS A 35 -27.77 -1.06 10.41
N TYR A 36 -28.21 -2.12 9.74
CA TYR A 36 -29.55 -2.68 9.89
C TYR A 36 -29.54 -4.15 10.32
N TYR A 37 -30.51 -4.50 11.19
CA TYR A 37 -30.88 -5.91 11.39
C TYR A 37 -32.36 -6.08 11.74
N LEU A 38 -32.93 -7.21 11.32
CA LEU A 38 -34.26 -7.67 11.71
C LEU A 38 -34.15 -8.71 12.82
N ILE A 39 -34.94 -8.58 13.87
CA ILE A 39 -35.19 -9.65 14.86
C ILE A 39 -36.60 -10.18 14.62
N THR A 40 -36.73 -11.48 14.42
CA THR A 40 -38.02 -12.14 14.26
C THR A 40 -38.71 -12.41 15.61
N ASP A 41 -39.97 -12.78 15.55
CA ASP A 41 -40.64 -13.47 16.64
C ASP A 41 -40.02 -14.86 16.90
N ALA A 42 -40.46 -15.48 18.01
CA ALA A 42 -39.99 -16.79 18.41
C ALA A 42 -40.35 -17.86 17.37
N MET A 43 -39.39 -18.74 17.08
CA MET A 43 -39.53 -19.90 16.20
C MET A 43 -39.15 -21.15 16.99
N LYS A 44 -40.04 -22.15 17.00
CA LYS A 44 -39.80 -23.41 17.75
C LYS A 44 -38.64 -24.22 17.18
N GLU A 45 -38.29 -23.97 15.92
CA GLU A 45 -37.24 -24.64 15.18
C GLU A 45 -35.84 -24.12 15.52
N VAL A 46 -35.71 -22.88 16.03
CA VAL A 46 -34.41 -22.25 16.25
C VAL A 46 -33.73 -22.85 17.46
N ASP A 47 -32.50 -23.34 17.26
CA ASP A 47 -31.60 -23.79 18.32
C ASP A 47 -30.51 -22.73 18.54
N PRO A 48 -30.26 -22.27 19.78
CA PRO A 48 -29.18 -21.32 20.09
C PRO A 48 -27.78 -21.78 19.68
N SER A 49 -27.58 -23.09 19.46
CA SER A 49 -26.31 -23.68 19.00
C SER A 49 -26.09 -23.61 17.49
N TRP A 50 -27.06 -23.13 16.71
CA TRP A 50 -26.89 -23.00 15.26
C TRP A 50 -25.73 -22.06 14.92
N PRO A 51 -24.99 -22.36 13.83
CA PRO A 51 -23.91 -21.50 13.39
C PRO A 51 -24.45 -20.16 12.89
N VAL A 52 -23.58 -19.16 12.88
CA VAL A 52 -23.80 -17.96 12.07
C VAL A 52 -23.72 -18.37 10.59
N VAL A 53 -24.69 -17.93 9.80
CA VAL A 53 -24.73 -18.14 8.35
C VAL A 53 -24.53 -16.79 7.69
N GLU A 54 -23.54 -16.69 6.80
CA GLU A 54 -23.36 -15.51 5.95
C GLU A 54 -23.66 -15.87 4.50
N ASP A 55 -24.47 -15.05 3.84
CA ASP A 55 -24.77 -15.14 2.41
C ASP A 55 -24.52 -13.79 1.77
N SER A 56 -23.29 -13.59 1.32
CA SER A 56 -22.85 -12.35 0.66
C SER A 56 -23.61 -12.06 -0.64
N SER A 57 -24.12 -13.10 -1.32
CA SER A 57 -24.93 -12.93 -2.52
C SER A 57 -26.29 -12.27 -2.24
N LYS A 58 -26.75 -12.40 -0.99
CA LYS A 58 -28.00 -11.83 -0.46
C LYS A 58 -27.78 -10.75 0.59
N CYS A 59 -26.55 -10.27 0.73
CA CYS A 59 -26.20 -9.17 1.63
C CYS A 59 -26.60 -9.41 3.10
N VAL A 60 -26.57 -10.65 3.59
CA VAL A 60 -27.12 -11.01 4.91
C VAL A 60 -26.18 -11.88 5.74
N TYR A 61 -26.14 -11.64 7.04
CA TYR A 61 -25.73 -12.62 8.05
C TYR A 61 -26.90 -12.98 8.97
N ILE A 62 -27.01 -14.24 9.34
CA ILE A 62 -28.13 -14.81 10.10
C ILE A 62 -27.58 -15.55 11.30
N ARG A 63 -28.15 -15.31 12.47
CA ARG A 63 -27.82 -16.06 13.69
C ARG A 63 -29.02 -16.20 14.61
N PRO A 64 -29.03 -17.20 15.51
CA PRO A 64 -29.98 -17.26 16.62
C PRO A 64 -29.91 -15.98 17.46
N GLU A 65 -31.07 -15.44 17.82
CA GLU A 65 -31.21 -14.30 18.74
C GLU A 65 -32.47 -14.50 19.60
N GLY A 66 -32.26 -14.68 20.91
CA GLY A 66 -33.33 -15.05 21.82
C GLY A 66 -33.97 -16.39 21.42
N ALA A 67 -35.28 -16.37 21.16
CA ALA A 67 -36.04 -17.54 20.69
C ALA A 67 -36.31 -17.52 19.17
N GLY A 68 -35.73 -16.57 18.44
CA GLY A 68 -35.90 -16.39 17.00
C GLY A 68 -34.57 -16.19 16.28
N LEU A 69 -34.60 -15.50 15.13
CA LEU A 69 -33.42 -15.19 14.34
C LEU A 69 -33.16 -13.69 14.30
N MET A 70 -31.89 -13.32 14.21
CA MET A 70 -31.42 -12.01 13.76
C MET A 70 -30.92 -12.13 12.33
N LEU A 71 -31.42 -11.29 11.44
CA LEU A 71 -30.96 -11.14 10.06
C LEU A 71 -30.33 -9.75 9.93
N GLY A 72 -29.00 -9.67 9.93
CA GLY A 72 -28.26 -8.43 9.74
C GLY A 72 -27.90 -8.21 8.28
N LEU A 73 -27.92 -6.96 7.83
CA LEU A 73 -27.84 -6.60 6.42
C LEU A 73 -26.62 -5.70 6.14
N PHE A 74 -25.99 -5.90 4.98
CA PHE A 74 -25.04 -4.94 4.41
C PHE A 74 -25.45 -4.65 2.97
N GLU A 75 -26.26 -3.61 2.79
CA GLU A 75 -26.76 -3.16 1.48
C GLU A 75 -25.62 -2.73 0.55
N ARG A 76 -25.87 -2.68 -0.77
CA ARG A 76 -24.82 -2.36 -1.76
C ARG A 76 -24.42 -0.89 -1.80
N THR A 77 -25.11 -0.02 -1.05
CA THR A 77 -24.82 1.41 -0.95
C THR A 77 -25.23 1.89 0.44
N GLY A 78 -24.23 2.13 1.29
CA GLY A 78 -24.44 2.57 2.66
C GLY A 78 -24.95 4.01 2.74
N ALA A 79 -25.62 4.34 3.84
CA ALA A 79 -26.05 5.70 4.14
C ALA A 79 -25.18 6.32 5.24
N PRO A 80 -24.34 7.34 4.92
CA PRO A 80 -23.66 8.14 5.93
C PRO A 80 -24.68 8.86 6.82
N TRP A 81 -24.45 8.82 8.13
CA TRP A 81 -25.32 9.44 9.13
C TRP A 81 -24.63 10.62 9.82
N MET A 82 -25.33 11.76 9.92
CA MET A 82 -24.86 12.95 10.66
C MET A 82 -23.46 13.42 10.25
N VAL A 83 -23.24 13.65 8.95
CA VAL A 83 -21.95 14.03 8.35
C VAL A 83 -21.31 15.25 9.03
N ASP A 84 -22.12 16.25 9.38
CA ASP A 84 -21.68 17.49 10.04
C ASP A 84 -21.22 17.26 11.49
N GLY A 85 -21.76 16.25 12.16
CA GLY A 85 -21.40 15.93 13.54
C GLY A 85 -22.48 15.18 14.30
N ILE A 86 -22.05 14.22 15.11
CA ILE A 86 -22.92 13.44 15.98
C ILE A 86 -23.23 14.27 17.23
N PRO A 87 -24.49 14.33 17.69
CA PRO A 87 -24.86 15.05 18.90
C PRO A 87 -24.13 14.52 20.14
N GLN A 88 -23.69 15.41 21.03
CA GLN A 88 -22.98 15.03 22.25
C GLN A 88 -23.85 14.25 23.25
N ASN A 89 -25.17 14.45 23.19
CA ASN A 89 -26.14 13.80 24.06
C ASN A 89 -26.75 12.54 23.45
N PHE A 90 -26.31 12.08 22.27
CA PHE A 90 -26.79 10.82 21.69
C PHE A 90 -26.25 9.65 22.51
N ASN A 91 -27.13 8.85 23.11
CA ASN A 91 -26.77 7.67 23.90
C ASN A 91 -27.95 6.70 23.92
N PHE A 92 -27.68 5.39 23.81
CA PHE A 92 -28.70 4.33 23.75
C PHE A 92 -29.85 4.61 22.76
N GLY A 93 -29.53 5.33 21.68
CA GLY A 93 -30.48 5.74 20.65
C GLY A 93 -30.43 4.85 19.42
N GLU A 94 -31.48 4.94 18.61
CA GLU A 94 -31.66 4.20 17.36
C GLU A 94 -32.00 5.23 16.26
N ILE A 95 -31.78 4.84 15.01
CA ILE A 95 -32.17 5.62 13.84
C ILE A 95 -33.51 5.06 13.36
N GLU A 96 -34.41 5.92 12.89
CA GLU A 96 -35.65 5.47 12.27
C GLU A 96 -35.33 4.62 11.02
N PRO A 97 -35.75 3.35 10.96
CA PRO A 97 -35.37 2.49 9.85
C PRO A 97 -35.96 2.96 8.50
N ASP A 98 -35.10 3.00 7.48
CA ASP A 98 -35.51 3.27 6.10
C ASP A 98 -36.08 2.01 5.42
N TRP A 99 -37.39 1.82 5.57
CA TRP A 99 -38.10 0.67 4.97
C TRP A 99 -38.10 0.68 3.45
N ASP A 100 -38.09 1.86 2.81
CA ASP A 100 -38.14 1.98 1.36
C ASP A 100 -36.80 1.54 0.74
N ARG A 101 -35.68 1.93 1.35
CA ARG A 101 -34.33 1.51 0.91
C ARG A 101 -34.02 0.06 1.23
N MET A 102 -34.45 -0.42 2.41
CA MET A 102 -34.02 -1.72 2.93
C MET A 102 -35.01 -2.86 2.66
N GLY A 103 -36.25 -2.56 2.25
CA GLY A 103 -37.30 -3.56 2.06
C GLY A 103 -36.91 -4.70 1.12
N GLU A 104 -36.33 -4.39 -0.04
CA GLU A 104 -35.90 -5.42 -1.00
C GLU A 104 -34.77 -6.31 -0.45
N TYR A 105 -33.78 -5.71 0.21
CA TYR A 105 -32.69 -6.45 0.85
C TYR A 105 -33.22 -7.38 1.95
N LEU A 106 -34.15 -6.89 2.76
CA LEU A 106 -34.77 -7.65 3.82
C LEU A 106 -35.58 -8.83 3.26
N GLU A 107 -36.40 -8.59 2.24
CA GLU A 107 -37.20 -9.66 1.61
C GLU A 107 -36.29 -10.75 1.02
N ASP A 108 -35.21 -10.35 0.34
CA ASP A 108 -34.24 -11.29 -0.23
C ASP A 108 -33.46 -12.08 0.82
N ALA A 109 -33.10 -11.43 1.93
CA ALA A 109 -32.53 -12.08 3.10
C ALA A 109 -33.51 -13.10 3.72
N MET A 110 -34.78 -12.75 3.87
CA MET A 110 -35.80 -13.62 4.44
C MET A 110 -36.08 -14.84 3.55
N LYS A 111 -36.03 -14.70 2.21
CA LYS A 111 -36.15 -15.83 1.28
C LYS A 111 -35.07 -16.91 1.50
N ARG A 112 -33.91 -16.56 2.10
CA ARG A 112 -32.85 -17.52 2.43
C ARG A 112 -33.25 -18.50 3.53
N VAL A 113 -34.14 -18.09 4.42
CA VAL A 113 -34.75 -18.90 5.49
C VAL A 113 -36.26 -18.71 5.41
N PRO A 114 -36.98 -19.45 4.53
CA PRO A 114 -38.36 -19.15 4.17
C PRO A 114 -39.34 -19.00 5.34
N LEU A 115 -39.12 -19.72 6.45
CA LEU A 115 -39.94 -19.59 7.66
C LEU A 115 -39.98 -18.14 8.20
N THR A 116 -38.93 -17.35 7.97
CA THR A 116 -38.89 -15.94 8.38
C THR A 116 -39.97 -15.10 7.70
N LEU A 117 -40.45 -15.48 6.51
CA LEU A 117 -41.54 -14.81 5.79
C LEU A 117 -42.93 -15.08 6.43
N GLU A 118 -43.03 -16.12 7.25
CA GLU A 118 -44.30 -16.54 7.87
C GLU A 118 -44.42 -16.10 9.33
N VAL A 119 -43.30 -15.77 9.99
CA VAL A 119 -43.27 -15.27 11.37
C VAL A 119 -43.24 -13.75 11.42
N GLY A 120 -43.72 -13.18 12.52
CA GLY A 120 -43.70 -11.74 12.73
C GLY A 120 -42.28 -11.18 12.87
N ALA A 121 -42.13 -9.90 12.51
CA ALA A 121 -40.96 -9.11 12.83
C ALA A 121 -41.13 -8.49 14.22
N LYS A 122 -40.29 -8.89 15.18
CA LYS A 122 -40.28 -8.29 16.52
C LYS A 122 -39.69 -6.88 16.48
N LYS A 123 -38.65 -6.68 15.67
CA LYS A 123 -37.97 -5.39 15.51
C LYS A 123 -37.21 -5.32 14.21
N PHE A 124 -37.36 -4.21 13.49
CA PHE A 124 -36.38 -3.80 12.49
C PHE A 124 -35.58 -2.65 13.08
N PHE A 125 -34.30 -2.89 13.32
CA PHE A 125 -33.40 -1.94 13.99
C PHE A 125 -32.50 -1.27 12.97
N CYS A 126 -32.28 0.03 13.15
CA CYS A 126 -31.20 0.77 12.52
C CYS A 126 -30.36 1.46 13.60
N GLY A 127 -29.04 1.26 13.56
CA GLY A 127 -28.11 1.89 14.48
C GLY A 127 -26.94 2.53 13.75
N PRO A 128 -26.31 3.59 14.30
CA PRO A 128 -25.13 4.17 13.72
C PRO A 128 -23.88 3.35 14.06
N GLU A 129 -23.05 3.09 13.05
CA GLU A 129 -21.74 2.46 13.21
C GLU A 129 -20.65 3.26 12.52
N SER A 130 -19.41 3.17 13.02
CA SER A 130 -18.29 3.94 12.47
C SER A 130 -17.57 3.17 11.37
N PHE A 131 -17.52 3.76 10.18
CA PHE A 131 -16.78 3.23 9.03
C PHE A 131 -15.64 4.15 8.61
N THR A 132 -14.64 3.58 7.96
CA THR A 132 -13.46 4.27 7.48
C THR A 132 -13.41 4.29 5.94
N PRO A 133 -12.66 5.22 5.31
CA PRO A 133 -12.63 5.32 3.85
C PRO A 133 -12.06 4.11 3.11
N ASP A 134 -11.33 3.22 3.78
CA ASP A 134 -10.70 2.03 3.20
C ASP A 134 -11.21 0.71 3.79
N GLY A 135 -12.14 0.75 4.74
CA GLY A 135 -12.70 -0.45 5.39
C GLY A 135 -11.78 -1.09 6.44
N GLY A 136 -10.60 -0.53 6.70
CA GLY A 136 -9.71 -0.94 7.79
C GLY A 136 -9.89 -0.09 9.05
N PRO A 137 -9.67 -0.62 10.26
CA PRO A 137 -9.74 0.17 11.49
C PRO A 137 -8.63 1.24 11.57
N ILE A 138 -8.83 2.25 12.41
CA ILE A 138 -7.83 3.30 12.72
C ILE A 138 -7.22 2.98 14.07
N ILE A 139 -5.98 2.48 14.06
CA ILE A 139 -5.27 1.99 15.25
C ILE A 139 -3.88 2.61 15.34
N GLY A 140 -3.41 2.95 16.54
CA GLY A 140 -2.02 3.34 16.79
C GLY A 140 -1.85 4.78 17.24
N GLU A 141 -0.60 5.20 17.40
CA GLU A 141 -0.25 6.55 17.88
C GLU A 141 -0.42 7.60 16.77
N ALA A 142 -1.14 8.67 17.07
CA ALA A 142 -1.38 9.79 16.16
C ALA A 142 -0.07 10.52 15.81
N PRO A 143 0.18 10.84 14.53
CA PRO A 143 1.36 11.59 14.13
C PRO A 143 1.33 13.07 14.58
N GLU A 144 0.15 13.62 14.86
CA GLU A 144 0.00 15.03 15.28
C GLU A 144 0.21 15.25 16.78
N LEU A 145 0.08 14.21 17.61
CA LEU A 145 0.12 14.35 19.07
C LEU A 145 0.75 13.12 19.73
N GLN A 146 1.91 13.33 20.35
CA GLN A 146 2.65 12.28 21.05
C GLN A 146 1.84 11.71 22.23
N ASN A 147 1.95 10.40 22.43
CA ASN A 147 1.22 9.62 23.45
C ASN A 147 -0.32 9.66 23.31
N TYR A 148 -0.84 10.09 22.16
CA TYR A 148 -2.26 10.00 21.83
C TYR A 148 -2.49 8.86 20.85
N TYR A 149 -3.17 7.82 21.30
CA TYR A 149 -3.50 6.64 20.50
C TYR A 149 -4.96 6.66 20.07
N VAL A 150 -5.26 6.01 18.96
CA VAL A 150 -6.64 5.80 18.49
C VAL A 150 -6.90 4.30 18.36
N ALA A 151 -8.12 3.88 18.69
CA ALA A 151 -8.72 2.61 18.28
C ALA A 151 -10.19 2.85 17.96
N ALA A 152 -10.47 3.12 16.69
CA ALA A 152 -11.79 3.49 16.21
C ALA A 152 -12.03 3.04 14.76
N GLY A 153 -13.26 3.20 14.27
CA GLY A 153 -13.57 2.88 12.87
C GLY A 153 -13.58 1.38 12.59
N MET A 154 -14.14 0.57 13.49
CA MET A 154 -14.04 -0.90 13.43
C MET A 154 -14.99 -1.55 12.40
N ASN A 155 -15.62 -0.81 11.48
CA ASN A 155 -16.38 -1.31 10.34
C ASN A 155 -17.25 -2.55 10.65
N SER A 156 -18.13 -2.44 11.65
CA SER A 156 -19.05 -3.52 12.09
C SER A 156 -18.42 -4.81 12.65
N ILE A 157 -17.10 -4.86 12.81
CA ILE A 157 -16.38 -6.01 13.38
C ILE A 157 -15.76 -5.73 14.76
N GLY A 158 -16.11 -4.61 15.40
CA GLY A 158 -15.49 -4.15 16.65
C GLY A 158 -15.64 -5.09 17.84
N ILE A 159 -16.76 -5.84 17.93
CA ILE A 159 -16.93 -6.87 18.97
C ILE A 159 -16.01 -8.06 18.72
N LEU A 160 -15.90 -8.49 17.45
CA LEU A 160 -15.05 -9.61 17.04
C LEU A 160 -13.56 -9.30 17.25
N THR A 161 -13.13 -8.09 16.91
CA THR A 161 -11.72 -7.69 16.91
C THR A 161 -11.26 -7.04 18.22
N GLY A 162 -12.17 -6.61 19.09
CA GLY A 162 -11.87 -5.79 20.27
C GLY A 162 -10.83 -6.39 21.21
N GLY A 163 -10.86 -7.71 21.43
CA GLY A 163 -9.85 -8.40 22.25
C GLY A 163 -8.44 -8.32 21.65
N GLY A 164 -8.32 -8.53 20.34
CA GLY A 164 -7.05 -8.44 19.62
C GLY A 164 -6.51 -7.02 19.56
N VAL A 165 -7.38 -6.04 19.26
CA VAL A 165 -7.01 -4.61 19.25
C VAL A 165 -6.56 -4.13 20.62
N GLY A 166 -7.24 -4.55 21.68
CA GLY A 166 -6.86 -4.23 23.06
C GLY A 166 -5.45 -4.74 23.41
N LYS A 167 -5.15 -6.00 23.05
CA LYS A 167 -3.80 -6.58 23.23
C LYS A 167 -2.76 -5.80 22.40
N LEU A 168 -3.04 -5.58 21.11
CA LEU A 168 -2.16 -4.86 20.19
C LEU A 168 -1.78 -3.48 20.73
N LEU A 169 -2.77 -2.66 21.15
CA LEU A 169 -2.51 -1.34 21.69
C LEU A 169 -1.78 -1.39 23.04
N ALA A 170 -2.10 -2.35 23.92
CA ALA A 170 -1.39 -2.50 25.18
C ALA A 170 0.10 -2.79 24.94
N GLU A 171 0.42 -3.72 24.05
CA GLU A 171 1.81 -4.02 23.66
C GLU A 171 2.49 -2.83 22.99
N TRP A 172 1.77 -2.10 22.13
CA TRP A 172 2.31 -0.91 21.46
C TRP A 172 2.62 0.21 22.44
N ILE A 173 1.72 0.51 23.37
CA ILE A 173 1.90 1.56 24.39
C ILE A 173 3.05 1.20 25.33
N LEU A 174 3.08 -0.03 25.84
CA LEU A 174 4.12 -0.49 26.76
C LEU A 174 5.49 -0.59 26.09
N GLY A 175 5.53 -1.05 24.84
CA GLY A 175 6.74 -1.18 24.02
C GLY A 175 7.19 0.12 23.37
N LYS A 176 6.35 1.17 23.37
CA LYS A 176 6.52 2.45 22.65
C LYS A 176 6.69 2.31 21.13
N GLN A 177 6.35 1.14 20.58
CA GLN A 177 6.43 0.79 19.16
C GLN A 177 5.52 -0.40 18.88
N ALA A 178 5.07 -0.57 17.63
CA ALA A 178 4.15 -1.65 17.27
C ALA A 178 4.76 -3.03 17.57
N PRO A 179 3.97 -4.07 17.88
CA PRO A 179 4.45 -5.45 17.91
C PRO A 179 5.12 -5.83 16.58
N SER A 180 6.10 -6.74 16.65
CA SER A 180 6.88 -7.17 15.48
C SER A 180 6.38 -8.46 14.85
N ASP A 181 5.27 -8.99 15.36
CA ASP A 181 4.60 -10.22 14.93
C ASP A 181 3.19 -9.93 14.36
N ILE A 182 2.81 -8.65 14.28
CA ILE A 182 1.54 -8.18 13.71
C ILE A 182 1.85 -7.06 12.72
N ASP A 183 1.44 -7.23 11.45
CA ASP A 183 1.49 -6.15 10.48
C ASP A 183 0.46 -5.09 10.85
N VAL A 184 0.93 -3.86 11.08
CA VAL A 184 0.08 -2.71 11.41
C VAL A 184 -0.11 -1.76 10.24
N THR A 185 0.52 -2.01 9.10
CA THR A 185 0.58 -1.08 7.97
C THR A 185 -0.81 -0.69 7.47
N GLY A 186 -1.69 -1.67 7.26
CA GLY A 186 -3.07 -1.47 6.81
C GLY A 186 -4.04 -0.93 7.86
N ILE A 187 -3.63 -0.84 9.13
CA ILE A 187 -4.50 -0.40 10.25
C ILE A 187 -3.96 0.84 10.97
N ASN A 188 -2.73 1.26 10.69
CA ASN A 188 -2.10 2.40 11.33
C ASN A 188 -2.87 3.69 11.02
N ILE A 189 -3.08 4.55 12.03
CA ILE A 189 -3.72 5.86 11.86
C ILE A 189 -3.00 6.74 10.84
N ASN A 190 -1.67 6.65 10.75
CA ASN A 190 -0.91 7.49 9.85
C ASN A 190 -1.12 7.14 8.36
N ARG A 191 -1.72 6.01 7.98
CA ARG A 191 -1.97 5.72 6.55
C ARG A 191 -2.92 6.71 5.88
N PHE A 192 -3.73 7.43 6.65
CA PHE A 192 -4.68 8.41 6.12
C PHE A 192 -4.09 9.81 5.98
N HIS A 193 -4.38 10.45 4.86
CA HIS A 193 -4.07 11.85 4.62
C HIS A 193 -5.15 12.78 5.20
N SER A 194 -4.74 13.99 5.59
CA SER A 194 -5.62 14.98 6.22
C SER A 194 -6.80 15.41 5.35
N TYR A 195 -6.66 15.41 4.03
CA TYR A 195 -7.76 15.77 3.10
C TYR A 195 -8.94 14.78 3.19
N GLN A 196 -8.70 13.53 3.61
CA GLN A 196 -9.72 12.49 3.74
C GLN A 196 -10.67 12.74 4.92
N ARG A 197 -10.35 13.70 5.81
CA ARG A 197 -11.28 14.20 6.83
C ARG A 197 -12.38 15.08 6.25
N ASN A 198 -12.23 15.56 5.02
CA ASN A 198 -13.21 16.43 4.36
C ASN A 198 -14.63 15.80 4.42
N PRO A 199 -15.66 16.55 4.84
CA PRO A 199 -17.03 16.02 4.97
C PRO A 199 -17.55 15.32 3.72
N SER A 200 -17.38 15.94 2.54
CA SER A 200 -17.83 15.35 1.27
C SER A 200 -17.03 14.11 0.89
N TYR A 201 -15.73 14.06 1.22
CA TYR A 201 -14.94 12.84 1.00
C TYR A 201 -15.43 11.70 1.89
N ARG A 202 -15.66 11.98 3.17
CA ARG A 202 -16.16 11.00 4.15
C ARG A 202 -17.54 10.49 3.76
N GLU A 203 -18.48 11.38 3.45
CA GLU A 203 -19.83 11.03 3.00
C GLU A 203 -19.80 10.09 1.78
N ASN A 204 -19.14 10.51 0.71
CA ASN A 204 -19.15 9.74 -0.53
C ASN A 204 -18.37 8.42 -0.42
N ARG A 205 -17.16 8.43 0.16
CA ARG A 205 -16.32 7.23 0.21
C ARG A 205 -16.83 6.18 1.19
N VAL A 206 -17.31 6.59 2.37
CA VAL A 206 -17.79 5.62 3.37
C VAL A 206 -19.09 4.94 2.92
N GLY A 207 -19.98 5.66 2.23
CA GLY A 207 -21.17 5.04 1.65
C GLY A 207 -20.84 3.93 0.64
N GLU A 208 -19.80 4.16 -0.20
CA GLU A 208 -19.25 3.13 -1.08
C GLU A 208 -18.61 1.98 -0.28
N THR A 209 -17.70 2.28 0.66
CA THR A 209 -16.97 1.27 1.44
C THR A 209 -17.90 0.31 2.18
N LEU A 210 -18.97 0.80 2.83
CA LEU A 210 -19.97 -0.05 3.46
C LEU A 210 -20.61 -0.99 2.43
N GLY A 211 -20.96 -0.45 1.26
CA GLY A 211 -21.54 -1.19 0.15
C GLY A 211 -20.63 -2.25 -0.48
N GLU A 212 -19.34 -2.19 -0.20
CA GLU A 212 -18.34 -3.18 -0.66
C GLU A 212 -18.20 -4.38 0.28
N THR A 213 -18.77 -4.35 1.50
CA THR A 213 -18.58 -5.40 2.54
C THR A 213 -18.81 -6.82 2.03
N TYR A 214 -19.87 -7.04 1.24
CA TYR A 214 -20.22 -8.35 0.68
C TYR A 214 -19.99 -8.49 -0.83
N LYS A 215 -19.34 -7.51 -1.46
CA LYS A 215 -18.95 -7.63 -2.87
C LYS A 215 -17.66 -8.44 -3.01
N ILE A 216 -17.50 -9.07 -4.17
CA ILE A 216 -16.24 -9.73 -4.52
C ILE A 216 -15.22 -8.64 -4.87
N HIS A 217 -14.11 -8.59 -4.13
CA HIS A 217 -13.01 -7.67 -4.40
C HIS A 217 -12.06 -8.30 -5.40
N TYR A 218 -12.28 -8.04 -6.70
CA TYR A 218 -11.35 -8.49 -7.74
C TYR A 218 -10.00 -7.75 -7.65
N PRO A 219 -8.88 -8.32 -8.13
CA PRO A 219 -7.54 -7.70 -8.06
C PRO A 219 -7.40 -6.33 -8.73
N ASP A 220 -8.36 -5.99 -9.58
CA ASP A 220 -8.45 -4.77 -10.37
C ASP A 220 -9.51 -3.80 -9.85
N HIS A 221 -10.07 -4.08 -8.68
CA HIS A 221 -11.01 -3.21 -8.01
C HIS A 221 -10.34 -1.86 -7.69
N SER A 222 -11.07 -0.80 -8.01
CA SER A 222 -10.73 0.57 -7.67
C SER A 222 -12.02 1.25 -7.25
N PRO A 223 -11.99 2.11 -6.21
CA PRO A 223 -13.15 2.90 -5.84
C PRO A 223 -13.65 3.74 -7.02
N HIS A 224 -14.96 3.95 -7.06
CA HIS A 224 -15.68 4.77 -8.02
C HIS A 224 -16.01 6.17 -7.46
N THR A 225 -16.15 6.30 -6.13
CA THR A 225 -16.37 7.60 -5.48
C THR A 225 -15.06 8.31 -5.17
N CYS A 226 -15.12 9.62 -4.88
CA CYS A 226 -13.96 10.43 -4.49
C CYS A 226 -12.75 10.37 -5.45
N ARG A 227 -12.99 10.04 -6.72
CA ARG A 227 -12.00 10.07 -7.80
C ARG A 227 -11.67 11.51 -8.21
N ASN A 228 -10.48 11.69 -8.77
CA ASN A 228 -9.92 12.99 -9.16
C ASN A 228 -9.68 13.96 -7.99
N ALA A 229 -9.60 13.46 -6.75
CA ALA A 229 -9.26 14.27 -5.59
C ALA A 229 -7.81 14.78 -5.65
N LYS A 230 -6.87 13.95 -6.13
CA LYS A 230 -5.50 14.34 -6.44
C LYS A 230 -5.15 13.89 -7.86
N GLN A 231 -4.65 14.81 -8.67
CA GLN A 231 -4.25 14.57 -10.06
C GLN A 231 -2.85 15.09 -10.27
N SER A 232 -2.02 14.34 -10.99
CA SER A 232 -0.74 14.88 -11.47
C SER A 232 -1.02 15.99 -12.48
N VAL A 233 -0.06 16.91 -12.64
CA VAL A 233 -0.10 17.98 -13.65
C VAL A 233 -0.22 17.43 -15.08
N LEU A 234 0.08 16.15 -15.26
CA LEU A 234 0.04 15.43 -16.54
C LEU A 234 -1.28 14.69 -16.78
N HIS A 235 -2.22 14.63 -15.82
CA HIS A 235 -3.43 13.81 -15.90
C HIS A 235 -4.15 13.94 -17.25
N ASP A 236 -4.47 15.17 -17.69
CA ASP A 236 -5.17 15.40 -18.96
C ASP A 236 -4.36 14.99 -20.19
N ARG A 237 -3.02 15.05 -20.14
CA ARG A 237 -2.15 14.60 -21.23
C ARG A 237 -2.13 13.08 -21.30
N LEU A 238 -2.01 12.41 -20.15
CA LEU A 238 -2.02 10.95 -20.06
C LEU A 238 -3.39 10.38 -20.46
N LYS A 239 -4.48 11.07 -20.11
CA LYS A 239 -5.82 10.74 -20.61
C LYS A 239 -5.92 10.80 -22.13
N LYS A 240 -5.28 11.78 -22.78
CA LYS A 240 -5.18 11.86 -24.25
C LYS A 240 -4.32 10.75 -24.88
N GLN A 241 -3.47 10.09 -24.09
CA GLN A 241 -2.74 8.87 -24.48
C GLN A 241 -3.56 7.59 -24.24
N ASN A 242 -4.88 7.71 -23.99
CA ASN A 242 -5.78 6.60 -23.67
C ASN A 242 -5.39 5.81 -22.40
N ALA A 243 -4.93 6.51 -21.36
CA ALA A 243 -4.67 5.90 -20.04
C ALA A 243 -5.97 5.41 -19.36
N TYR A 244 -5.93 4.22 -18.78
CA TYR A 244 -6.86 3.78 -17.74
C TYR A 244 -6.32 4.18 -16.37
N PHE A 245 -7.06 4.99 -15.62
CA PHE A 245 -6.63 5.46 -14.30
C PHE A 245 -7.22 4.63 -13.16
N ARG A 246 -6.41 4.40 -12.12
CA ARG A 246 -6.83 3.85 -10.82
C ARG A 246 -6.48 4.81 -9.69
N ASP A 247 -7.17 4.66 -8.56
CA ASP A 247 -6.82 5.34 -7.30
C ASP A 247 -5.55 4.72 -6.70
N VAL A 248 -4.56 5.56 -6.38
CA VAL A 248 -3.31 5.20 -5.70
C VAL A 248 -3.05 6.24 -4.60
N SER A 249 -3.40 5.90 -3.35
CA SER A 249 -3.38 6.82 -2.21
C SER A 249 -4.09 8.15 -2.51
N GLY A 250 -5.21 8.08 -3.24
CA GLY A 250 -6.02 9.21 -3.69
C GLY A 250 -5.55 9.92 -4.96
N TRP A 251 -4.41 9.52 -5.54
CA TRP A 251 -3.95 10.02 -6.82
C TRP A 251 -4.56 9.24 -7.99
N GLU A 252 -4.88 9.95 -9.07
CA GLU A 252 -5.19 9.35 -10.36
C GLU A 252 -3.92 8.91 -11.09
N SER A 253 -3.63 7.61 -11.09
CA SER A 253 -2.42 7.05 -11.70
C SER A 253 -2.74 6.09 -12.85
N PRO A 254 -2.06 6.16 -14.01
CA PRO A 254 -2.27 5.23 -15.13
C PRO A 254 -1.90 3.79 -14.74
N ALA A 255 -2.87 2.88 -14.75
CA ALA A 255 -2.61 1.46 -14.54
C ALA A 255 -2.06 0.78 -15.81
N TRP A 256 -2.56 1.20 -16.97
CA TRP A 256 -2.22 0.72 -18.32
C TRP A 256 -2.80 1.68 -19.37
N TYR A 257 -2.42 1.53 -20.63
CA TYR A 257 -2.85 2.37 -21.75
C TYR A 257 -3.54 1.53 -22.82
N ALA A 258 -4.74 1.95 -23.23
CA ALA A 258 -5.45 1.31 -24.34
C ALA A 258 -4.85 1.74 -25.69
N PRO A 259 -4.94 0.91 -26.75
CA PRO A 259 -4.64 1.34 -28.10
C PRO A 259 -5.50 2.52 -28.55
N SER A 260 -5.02 3.26 -29.56
CA SER A 260 -5.82 4.31 -30.19
C SER A 260 -7.12 3.73 -30.78
N GLY A 261 -8.25 4.37 -30.48
CA GLY A 261 -9.58 3.93 -30.93
C GLY A 261 -10.28 2.96 -29.97
N GLU A 262 -9.58 2.42 -28.98
CA GLU A 262 -10.15 1.58 -27.92
C GLU A 262 -10.45 2.41 -26.66
N GLU A 263 -11.58 2.12 -26.02
CA GLU A 263 -11.93 2.76 -24.75
C GLU A 263 -11.10 2.15 -23.60
N PRO A 264 -10.38 2.95 -22.79
CA PRO A 264 -9.67 2.44 -21.63
C PRO A 264 -10.68 2.11 -20.52
N ARG A 265 -11.21 0.88 -20.54
CA ARG A 265 -12.12 0.34 -19.53
C ARG A 265 -11.87 -1.14 -19.27
N ILE A 266 -12.28 -1.61 -18.09
CA ILE A 266 -12.36 -3.03 -17.76
C ILE A 266 -13.80 -3.48 -17.99
N HIS A 267 -14.01 -4.38 -18.95
CA HIS A 267 -15.36 -4.86 -19.31
C HIS A 267 -15.95 -5.82 -18.27
N GLN A 268 -15.11 -6.68 -17.68
CA GLN A 268 -15.55 -7.70 -16.72
C GLN A 268 -14.46 -8.00 -15.69
N GLN A 269 -14.84 -7.89 -14.42
CA GLN A 269 -14.08 -8.29 -13.22
C GLN A 269 -13.79 -9.80 -13.22
N HIS A 270 -12.54 -10.28 -13.07
CA HIS A 270 -12.26 -11.70 -12.76
C HIS A 270 -10.83 -11.94 -12.24
N PHE A 271 -10.54 -13.12 -11.71
CA PHE A 271 -9.21 -13.48 -11.18
C PHE A 271 -8.20 -13.92 -12.26
N GLY A 272 -8.67 -14.33 -13.45
CA GLY A 272 -7.82 -14.66 -14.58
C GLY A 272 -7.21 -13.45 -15.32
N LYS A 273 -6.66 -13.70 -16.52
CA LYS A 273 -6.04 -12.67 -17.38
C LYS A 273 -7.06 -11.68 -17.93
N GLN A 274 -7.00 -10.45 -17.45
CA GLN A 274 -7.89 -9.37 -17.84
C GLN A 274 -7.82 -9.02 -19.34
N SER A 275 -8.86 -8.35 -19.86
CA SER A 275 -8.92 -7.90 -21.26
C SER A 275 -7.74 -7.00 -21.68
N PHE A 276 -7.17 -6.23 -20.75
CA PHE A 276 -5.98 -5.38 -21.00
C PHE A 276 -4.64 -6.15 -20.94
N PHE A 277 -4.64 -7.45 -20.66
CA PHE A 277 -3.40 -8.25 -20.55
C PHE A 277 -2.45 -8.12 -21.76
N PRO A 278 -2.93 -8.06 -23.03
CA PRO A 278 -2.06 -7.77 -24.16
C PRO A 278 -1.42 -6.38 -24.11
N TYR A 279 -2.15 -5.36 -23.65
CA TYR A 279 -1.64 -3.98 -23.57
C TYR A 279 -0.55 -3.86 -22.52
N TRP A 280 -0.79 -4.43 -21.35
CA TRP A 280 0.21 -4.57 -20.29
C TRP A 280 1.46 -5.32 -20.77
N ARG A 281 1.30 -6.44 -21.49
CA ARG A 281 2.43 -7.16 -22.09
C ARG A 281 3.25 -6.25 -23.00
N ASP A 282 2.58 -5.50 -23.87
CA ASP A 282 3.26 -4.67 -24.87
C ASP A 282 3.97 -3.47 -24.22
N GLU A 283 3.47 -2.95 -23.10
CA GLU A 283 4.18 -1.97 -22.26
C GLU A 283 5.42 -2.57 -21.58
N HIS A 284 5.30 -3.78 -21.02
CA HIS A 284 6.42 -4.50 -20.41
C HIS A 284 7.54 -4.76 -21.42
N ILE A 285 7.19 -5.29 -22.60
CA ILE A 285 8.16 -5.57 -23.67
C ILE A 285 8.85 -4.29 -24.13
N ALA A 286 8.10 -3.19 -24.31
CA ALA A 286 8.68 -1.91 -24.69
C ALA A 286 9.72 -1.41 -23.65
N CYS A 287 9.50 -1.65 -22.36
CA CYS A 287 10.50 -1.33 -21.34
C CYS A 287 11.77 -2.19 -21.45
N ARG A 288 11.61 -3.50 -21.71
CA ARG A 288 12.74 -4.44 -21.82
C ARG A 288 13.57 -4.24 -23.07
N GLU A 289 12.92 -3.88 -24.17
CA GLU A 289 13.53 -3.88 -25.51
C GLU A 289 13.80 -2.47 -26.04
N ASN A 290 13.19 -1.43 -25.47
CA ASN A 290 13.29 -0.07 -26.01
C ASN A 290 13.28 1.03 -24.93
N VAL A 291 12.23 1.88 -24.87
CA VAL A 291 12.10 2.97 -23.91
C VAL A 291 10.64 3.22 -23.57
N VAL A 292 10.37 3.42 -22.29
CA VAL A 292 9.05 3.76 -21.75
C VAL A 292 9.06 4.98 -20.85
N LEU A 293 7.90 5.61 -20.73
CA LEU A 293 7.62 6.71 -19.80
C LEU A 293 6.57 6.26 -18.77
N PHE A 294 6.90 6.42 -17.48
CA PHE A 294 5.95 6.29 -16.38
C PHE A 294 5.71 7.66 -15.71
N ASP A 295 4.47 7.92 -15.31
CA ASP A 295 4.14 8.98 -14.35
C ASP A 295 4.17 8.40 -12.93
N MET A 296 5.13 8.86 -12.12
CA MET A 296 5.36 8.44 -10.74
C MET A 296 5.11 9.61 -9.77
N SER A 297 4.32 10.61 -10.18
CA SER A 297 4.09 11.83 -9.39
C SER A 297 3.47 11.55 -8.01
N PHE A 298 2.78 10.42 -7.85
CA PHE A 298 2.15 10.00 -6.60
C PHE A 298 3.15 9.62 -5.49
N MET A 299 4.40 9.25 -5.82
CA MET A 299 5.44 8.88 -4.84
C MET A 299 5.64 9.98 -3.80
N SER A 300 5.86 9.62 -2.54
CA SER A 300 6.07 10.60 -1.46
C SER A 300 7.44 11.25 -1.58
N LYS A 301 7.51 12.58 -1.48
CA LYS A 301 8.75 13.37 -1.68
C LYS A 301 8.92 14.36 -0.54
N PHE A 302 10.04 14.29 0.17
CA PHE A 302 10.36 15.18 1.28
C PHE A 302 11.70 15.87 1.05
N LEU A 303 11.71 17.20 1.07
CA LEU A 303 12.93 17.99 1.07
C LEU A 303 13.37 18.18 2.52
N VAL A 304 14.54 17.67 2.86
CA VAL A 304 15.14 17.77 4.19
C VAL A 304 16.36 18.69 4.10
N THR A 305 16.31 19.81 4.80
CA THR A 305 17.31 20.88 4.68
C THR A 305 17.90 21.28 6.02
N GLY A 306 19.14 21.74 6.03
CA GLY A 306 19.83 22.32 7.18
C GLY A 306 21.17 21.66 7.49
N GLU A 307 21.99 22.30 8.32
CA GLU A 307 23.36 21.87 8.64
C GLU A 307 23.44 20.46 9.28
N ASP A 308 22.40 20.03 9.99
CA ASP A 308 22.33 18.70 10.61
C ASP A 308 21.66 17.63 9.73
N ALA A 309 21.15 17.99 8.54
CA ALA A 309 20.34 17.10 7.70
C ALA A 309 21.09 15.83 7.28
N GLY A 310 22.36 15.97 6.89
CA GLY A 310 23.23 14.85 6.50
C GLY A 310 23.39 13.84 7.62
N ARG A 311 23.94 14.27 8.77
CA ARG A 311 24.10 13.44 9.98
C ARG A 311 22.79 12.76 10.39
N PHE A 312 21.68 13.50 10.40
CA PHE A 312 20.37 12.98 10.79
C PHE A 312 19.87 11.88 9.85
N LEU A 313 19.82 12.14 8.54
CA LEU A 313 19.37 11.15 7.57
C LEU A 313 20.34 9.97 7.49
N ASN A 314 21.64 10.21 7.69
CA ASN A 314 22.62 9.15 7.79
C ASN A 314 22.30 8.24 8.96
N TYR A 315 22.04 8.76 10.16
CA TYR A 315 21.69 7.93 11.31
C TYR A 315 20.39 7.10 11.12
N LEU A 316 19.37 7.65 10.44
CA LEU A 316 18.14 6.90 10.13
C LEU A 316 18.36 5.78 9.11
N SER A 317 19.28 6.00 8.17
CA SER A 317 19.49 5.14 7.01
C SER A 317 20.47 4.01 7.32
N THR A 318 20.13 2.79 6.89
CA THR A 318 21.06 1.65 6.97
C THR A 318 22.30 1.85 6.11
N ALA A 319 22.17 2.59 5.00
CA ALA A 319 23.27 2.92 4.09
C ALA A 319 23.87 4.28 4.43
N ASN A 320 25.11 4.52 4.00
CA ASN A 320 25.69 5.86 4.04
C ASN A 320 25.03 6.77 3.00
N VAL A 321 24.18 7.68 3.45
CA VAL A 321 23.48 8.66 2.60
C VAL A 321 24.11 10.05 2.64
N ASP A 322 24.92 10.34 3.66
CA ASP A 322 25.68 11.59 3.78
C ASP A 322 27.07 11.46 3.15
N ASN A 323 27.07 11.07 1.88
CA ASN A 323 28.28 10.81 1.09
C ASN A 323 28.57 12.00 0.15
N GLU A 324 29.02 11.72 -1.07
CA GLU A 324 29.24 12.73 -2.10
C GLU A 324 27.93 13.40 -2.53
N CYS A 325 27.96 14.71 -2.73
CA CYS A 325 26.84 15.43 -3.36
C CYS A 325 26.57 14.90 -4.78
N GLY A 326 25.31 14.95 -5.21
CA GLY A 326 24.88 14.41 -6.50
C GLY A 326 24.79 12.89 -6.52
N LYS A 327 24.49 12.25 -5.37
CA LYS A 327 24.29 10.81 -5.26
C LYS A 327 22.92 10.47 -4.71
N ILE A 328 22.26 9.51 -5.36
CA ILE A 328 21.06 8.85 -4.85
C ILE A 328 21.41 7.51 -4.20
N THR A 329 20.81 7.22 -3.06
CA THR A 329 21.09 6.03 -2.26
C THR A 329 19.81 5.31 -1.91
N TYR A 330 19.69 4.05 -2.35
CA TYR A 330 18.66 3.13 -1.89
C TYR A 330 19.02 2.60 -0.49
N THR A 331 18.09 2.72 0.45
CA THR A 331 18.33 2.38 1.86
C THR A 331 17.02 2.05 2.57
N GLN A 332 17.12 1.39 3.72
CA GLN A 332 15.98 1.10 4.58
C GLN A 332 16.12 1.88 5.87
N TRP A 333 14.98 2.19 6.48
CA TRP A 333 14.92 2.64 7.88
C TRP A 333 14.38 1.50 8.74
N LEU A 334 14.95 1.36 9.93
CA LEU A 334 14.58 0.30 10.88
C LEU A 334 14.09 0.92 12.19
N ASN A 335 13.39 0.13 12.99
CA ASN A 335 13.27 0.39 14.43
C ASN A 335 14.48 -0.17 15.20
N ASP A 336 14.53 0.12 16.51
CA ASP A 336 15.65 -0.29 17.37
C ASP A 336 15.81 -1.83 17.47
N ARG A 337 14.75 -2.59 17.16
CA ARG A 337 14.76 -4.06 17.10
C ARG A 337 15.21 -4.61 15.74
N GLY A 338 15.53 -3.75 14.76
CA GLY A 338 16.02 -4.16 13.45
C GLY A 338 14.95 -4.61 12.45
N PHE A 339 13.68 -4.31 12.74
CA PHE A 339 12.55 -4.53 11.81
C PHE A 339 12.37 -3.31 10.91
N LEU A 340 11.85 -3.55 9.70
CA LEU A 340 11.70 -2.55 8.65
C LEU A 340 10.60 -1.54 8.98
N GLU A 341 10.89 -0.24 8.82
CA GLU A 341 9.93 0.86 8.97
C GLU A 341 9.80 1.67 7.66
N ALA A 342 10.80 1.65 6.79
CA ALA A 342 10.68 2.23 5.47
C ALA A 342 11.63 1.59 4.45
N ASP A 343 11.21 1.58 3.18
CA ASP A 343 12.04 1.30 2.02
C ASP A 343 12.02 2.53 1.09
N LEU A 344 13.17 3.18 0.90
CA LEU A 344 13.22 4.51 0.28
C LEU A 344 14.55 4.83 -0.40
N THR A 345 14.58 5.97 -1.06
CA THR A 345 15.82 6.57 -1.56
C THR A 345 16.09 7.92 -0.92
N VAL A 346 17.37 8.21 -0.69
CA VAL A 346 17.85 9.52 -0.24
C VAL A 346 18.83 10.05 -1.26
N THR A 347 18.57 11.24 -1.79
CA THR A 347 19.46 11.94 -2.72
C THR A 347 20.12 13.10 -2.01
N LYS A 348 21.45 13.10 -1.90
CA LYS A 348 22.22 14.25 -1.40
C LYS A 348 22.38 15.25 -2.55
N LEU A 349 21.72 16.40 -2.47
CA LEU A 349 21.73 17.43 -3.50
C LEU A 349 22.96 18.33 -3.32
N ASP A 350 23.15 18.80 -2.10
CA ASP A 350 24.35 19.51 -1.62
C ASP A 350 24.61 19.17 -0.14
N GLU A 351 25.55 19.86 0.51
CA GLU A 351 25.92 19.58 1.90
C GLU A 351 24.78 19.78 2.91
N THR A 352 23.75 20.55 2.55
CA THR A 352 22.65 20.93 3.44
C THR A 352 21.27 20.54 2.92
N ASN A 353 21.15 20.00 1.71
CA ASN A 353 19.88 19.70 1.06
C ASN A 353 19.80 18.25 0.58
N PHE A 354 18.74 17.56 0.99
CA PHE A 354 18.49 16.16 0.68
C PHE A 354 17.05 15.96 0.21
N LEU A 355 16.86 15.11 -0.79
CA LEU A 355 15.54 14.66 -1.22
C LEU A 355 15.32 13.20 -0.79
N VAL A 356 14.32 12.99 0.06
CA VAL A 356 13.87 11.65 0.48
C VAL A 356 12.64 11.28 -0.34
N VAL A 357 12.68 10.13 -1.02
CA VAL A 357 11.56 9.61 -1.83
C VAL A 357 11.17 8.23 -1.34
N ALA A 358 9.90 8.07 -0.97
CA ALA A 358 9.32 6.83 -0.46
C ALA A 358 8.05 6.46 -1.23
N THR A 359 7.59 5.22 -1.06
CA THR A 359 6.28 4.78 -1.60
C THR A 359 5.14 5.66 -1.07
N ASP A 360 4.07 5.80 -1.86
CA ASP A 360 2.92 6.65 -1.52
C ASP A 360 2.15 6.15 -0.31
N THR A 361 2.06 4.83 -0.14
CA THR A 361 1.38 4.19 0.99
C THR A 361 2.03 4.55 2.33
N MET A 362 3.32 4.89 2.33
CA MET A 362 4.11 5.21 3.53
C MET A 362 4.32 6.71 3.76
N HIS A 363 3.60 7.57 3.05
CA HIS A 363 3.78 9.03 3.09
C HIS A 363 3.90 9.59 4.52
N ASN A 364 2.82 9.49 5.29
CA ASN A 364 2.79 10.08 6.63
C ASN A 364 3.62 9.26 7.62
N HIS A 365 3.80 7.95 7.37
CA HIS A 365 4.64 7.12 8.23
C HIS A 365 6.10 7.60 8.19
N VAL A 366 6.66 7.75 6.99
CA VAL A 366 8.02 8.28 6.76
C VAL A 366 8.17 9.70 7.29
N LEU A 367 7.18 10.57 7.03
CA LEU A 367 7.19 11.94 7.57
C LEU A 367 7.19 11.95 9.11
N ASN A 368 6.38 11.09 9.72
CA ASN A 368 6.28 10.97 11.17
C ASN A 368 7.54 10.37 11.80
N LEU A 369 8.16 9.36 11.17
CA LEU A 369 9.44 8.79 11.62
C LEU A 369 10.54 9.86 11.71
N MET A 370 10.63 10.74 10.71
CA MET A 370 11.58 11.86 10.76
C MET A 370 11.19 12.87 11.85
N LYS A 371 9.94 13.37 11.84
CA LYS A 371 9.49 14.40 12.79
C LYS A 371 9.65 14.00 14.25
N LYS A 372 9.37 12.74 14.60
CA LYS A 372 9.49 12.22 15.98
C LYS A 372 10.93 12.22 16.50
N ARG A 373 11.92 12.22 15.61
CA ARG A 373 13.35 12.16 15.98
C ARG A 373 14.04 13.51 15.94
N VAL A 374 13.43 14.51 15.33
CA VAL A 374 13.91 15.90 15.38
C VAL A 374 13.73 16.45 16.79
N THR A 375 14.79 17.06 17.32
CA THR A 375 14.79 17.73 18.63
C THR A 375 14.99 19.23 18.46
N SER A 376 14.78 20.01 19.52
CA SER A 376 15.01 21.46 19.50
C SER A 376 16.48 21.87 19.33
N LYS A 377 17.40 20.90 19.30
CA LYS A 377 18.84 21.12 19.10
C LYS A 377 19.26 20.94 17.65
N ASP A 378 18.43 20.30 16.83
CA ASP A 378 18.76 19.98 15.45
C ASP A 378 18.43 21.16 14.54
N HIS A 379 19.37 21.59 13.71
CA HIS A 379 19.13 22.58 12.68
C HIS A 379 18.65 21.90 11.38
N ILE A 380 17.40 21.42 11.41
CA ILE A 380 16.78 20.62 10.34
C ILE A 380 15.35 21.11 10.06
N PHE A 381 15.00 21.20 8.78
CA PHE A 381 13.66 21.49 8.30
C PHE A 381 13.21 20.39 7.33
N ILE A 382 12.00 19.89 7.51
CA ILE A 382 11.42 18.83 6.67
C ILE A 382 10.17 19.39 6.00
N SER A 383 10.19 19.44 4.67
CA SER A 383 9.07 19.90 3.85
C SER A 383 8.52 18.77 3.00
N ASP A 384 7.22 18.51 3.08
CA ASP A 384 6.54 17.66 2.09
C ASP A 384 6.40 18.42 0.78
N VAL A 385 7.12 17.94 -0.25
CA VAL A 385 7.15 18.51 -1.59
C VAL A 385 6.50 17.57 -2.61
N THR A 386 5.74 16.57 -2.16
CA THR A 386 5.05 15.58 -3.01
C THR A 386 4.17 16.25 -4.04
N GLY A 387 3.39 17.25 -3.63
CA GLY A 387 2.52 18.01 -4.53
C GLY A 387 3.22 19.11 -5.34
N ALA A 388 4.53 19.34 -5.13
CA ALA A 388 5.28 20.40 -5.80
C ALA A 388 6.08 19.90 -7.01
N TYR A 389 6.39 18.60 -7.06
CA TYR A 389 7.18 17.98 -8.12
C TYR A 389 6.40 16.88 -8.84
N THR A 390 6.34 17.00 -10.17
CA THR A 390 5.97 15.91 -11.06
C THR A 390 7.17 14.97 -11.17
N GLN A 391 6.94 13.66 -11.10
CA GLN A 391 7.99 12.65 -11.30
C GLN A 391 7.73 11.86 -12.57
N ILE A 392 8.64 11.95 -13.53
CA ILE A 392 8.61 11.16 -14.77
C ILE A 392 9.79 10.19 -14.77
N ASN A 393 9.51 8.90 -14.95
CA ASN A 393 10.56 7.90 -15.09
C ASN A 393 10.71 7.51 -16.57
N ILE A 394 11.92 7.66 -17.12
CA ILE A 394 12.28 7.25 -18.48
C ILE A 394 13.19 6.04 -18.39
N GLN A 395 12.66 4.88 -18.75
CA GLN A 395 13.28 3.58 -18.46
C GLN A 395 13.37 2.71 -19.72
N GLY A 396 14.36 1.83 -19.78
CA GLY A 396 14.65 0.93 -20.90
C GLY A 396 16.00 1.19 -21.58
N PRO A 397 16.51 0.25 -22.37
CA PRO A 397 17.83 0.34 -23.01
C PRO A 397 18.05 1.60 -23.87
N ASN A 398 16.99 2.21 -24.41
CA ASN A 398 17.08 3.40 -25.25
C ASN A 398 16.83 4.72 -24.49
N SER A 399 16.61 4.66 -23.17
CA SER A 399 16.34 5.82 -22.31
C SER A 399 17.42 6.89 -22.36
N ARG A 400 18.70 6.49 -22.34
CA ARG A 400 19.84 7.42 -22.45
C ARG A 400 19.84 8.15 -23.79
N ASN A 401 19.64 7.45 -24.90
CA ASN A 401 19.67 8.07 -26.22
C ASN A 401 18.55 9.10 -26.38
N LEU A 402 17.35 8.76 -25.91
CA LEU A 402 16.23 9.70 -25.86
C LEU A 402 16.58 10.94 -25.03
N LEU A 403 16.94 10.76 -23.75
CA LEU A 403 17.22 11.91 -22.88
C LEU A 403 18.41 12.74 -23.38
N GLN A 404 19.47 12.11 -23.87
CA GLN A 404 20.64 12.80 -24.41
C GLN A 404 20.28 13.68 -25.61
N SER A 405 19.27 13.31 -26.40
CA SER A 405 18.82 14.11 -27.55
C SER A 405 18.11 15.41 -27.17
N ILE A 406 17.66 15.53 -25.91
CA ILE A 406 16.85 16.66 -25.43
C ILE A 406 17.49 17.43 -24.26
N THR A 407 18.70 17.05 -23.86
CA THR A 407 19.47 17.76 -22.82
C THR A 407 20.91 18.00 -23.28
N SER A 408 21.51 19.09 -22.79
CA SER A 408 22.93 19.38 -22.99
C SER A 408 23.84 18.70 -21.97
N HIS A 409 23.29 18.09 -20.92
CA HIS A 409 24.07 17.33 -19.95
C HIS A 409 24.58 16.02 -20.57
N ASP A 410 25.84 15.67 -20.34
CA ASP A 410 26.42 14.42 -20.87
C ASP A 410 26.00 13.22 -20.00
N LEU A 411 25.04 12.44 -20.52
CA LEU A 411 24.52 11.24 -19.88
C LEU A 411 25.38 10.00 -20.14
N THR A 412 26.37 10.08 -21.02
CA THR A 412 27.32 8.98 -21.26
C THR A 412 28.32 8.85 -20.11
N THR A 413 28.63 9.97 -19.45
CA THR A 413 29.47 10.04 -18.25
C THR A 413 28.68 10.09 -16.95
N PHE A 414 27.37 9.81 -16.98
CA PHE A 414 26.48 9.88 -15.81
C PHE A 414 26.28 8.48 -15.19
N PRO A 415 27.08 8.07 -14.19
CA PRO A 415 27.08 6.69 -13.69
C PRO A 415 25.81 6.38 -12.91
N PHE A 416 25.53 5.08 -12.75
CA PHE A 416 24.42 4.61 -11.93
C PHE A 416 24.50 5.23 -10.52
N ARG A 417 23.35 5.65 -9.99
CA ARG A 417 23.19 6.40 -8.73
C ARG A 417 23.73 7.83 -8.71
N SER A 418 24.06 8.42 -9.85
CA SER A 418 24.27 9.87 -9.93
C SER A 418 22.95 10.64 -9.97
N ALA A 419 23.01 11.86 -9.45
CA ALA A 419 21.95 12.86 -9.46
C ALA A 419 22.54 14.22 -9.89
N ALA A 420 21.86 14.92 -10.79
CA ALA A 420 22.23 16.27 -11.21
C ALA A 420 21.03 17.04 -11.73
N GLU A 421 21.08 18.36 -11.61
CA GLU A 421 20.18 19.25 -12.34
C GLU A 421 20.51 19.21 -13.83
N ILE A 422 19.49 19.02 -14.66
CA ILE A 422 19.60 19.05 -16.12
C ILE A 422 18.54 19.98 -16.71
N ASP A 423 18.82 20.49 -17.90
CA ASP A 423 17.89 21.33 -18.65
C ASP A 423 17.22 20.48 -19.75
N ILE A 424 15.89 20.55 -19.84
CA ILE A 424 15.08 19.95 -20.92
C ILE A 424 14.08 21.01 -21.41
N GLY A 425 14.21 21.42 -22.68
CA GLY A 425 13.43 22.52 -23.22
C GLY A 425 13.69 23.81 -22.43
N TYR A 426 12.64 24.42 -21.87
CA TYR A 426 12.71 25.63 -21.04
C TYR A 426 12.69 25.36 -19.53
N GLY A 427 12.66 24.08 -19.11
CA GLY A 427 12.60 23.70 -17.72
C GLY A 427 13.93 23.11 -17.22
N ARG A 428 14.18 23.30 -15.92
CA ARG A 428 15.25 22.64 -15.18
C ARG A 428 14.64 21.61 -14.24
N CYS A 429 15.23 20.43 -14.17
CA CYS A 429 14.78 19.36 -13.30
C CYS A 429 15.93 18.52 -12.74
N LEU A 430 15.74 17.99 -11.53
CA LEU A 430 16.64 17.01 -10.96
C LEU A 430 16.48 15.69 -11.71
N CYS A 431 17.56 15.19 -12.29
CA CYS A 431 17.64 13.90 -12.94
C CYS A 431 18.48 12.95 -12.08
N THR A 432 17.92 11.79 -11.72
CA THR A 432 18.64 10.71 -11.04
C THR A 432 18.76 9.51 -11.97
N ARG A 433 19.89 8.80 -11.94
CA ARG A 433 20.05 7.54 -12.67
C ARG A 433 19.81 6.36 -11.74
N ILE A 434 18.55 5.96 -11.63
CA ILE A 434 18.09 4.80 -10.85
C ILE A 434 16.96 4.09 -11.59
N THR A 435 16.65 2.85 -11.18
CA THR A 435 15.60 2.05 -11.80
C THR A 435 14.87 1.19 -10.78
N TYR A 436 13.54 1.11 -10.94
CA TYR A 436 12.69 0.14 -10.25
C TYR A 436 12.20 -0.97 -11.21
N VAL A 437 12.59 -0.92 -12.49
CA VAL A 437 12.22 -1.91 -13.51
C VAL A 437 13.38 -2.80 -13.93
N GLY A 438 14.60 -2.50 -13.47
CA GLY A 438 15.78 -3.33 -13.71
C GLY A 438 16.46 -3.12 -15.06
N GLU A 439 16.18 -2.01 -15.73
CA GLU A 439 16.82 -1.59 -16.97
C GLU A 439 17.63 -0.30 -16.76
N LEU A 440 18.41 0.10 -17.76
CA LEU A 440 18.92 1.47 -17.81
C LEU A 440 17.75 2.46 -17.74
N GLY A 441 17.87 3.51 -16.95
CA GLY A 441 16.84 4.53 -16.86
C GLY A 441 17.14 5.63 -15.87
N TYR A 442 16.23 6.59 -15.86
CA TYR A 442 16.35 7.85 -15.15
C TYR A 442 15.00 8.23 -14.53
N GLU A 443 15.05 8.95 -13.41
CA GLU A 443 13.89 9.59 -12.80
C GLU A 443 14.09 11.11 -12.85
N LEU A 444 13.08 11.82 -13.33
CA LEU A 444 13.07 13.27 -13.46
C LEU A 444 12.11 13.85 -12.44
N PHE A 445 12.61 14.66 -11.51
CA PHE A 445 11.81 15.43 -10.56
C PHE A 445 11.68 16.85 -11.08
N ILE A 446 10.49 17.18 -11.57
CA ILE A 446 10.22 18.39 -12.35
C ILE A 446 9.33 19.33 -11.55
N PRO A 447 9.73 20.59 -11.31
CA PRO A 447 8.83 21.59 -10.76
C PRO A 447 7.56 21.71 -11.61
N ASN A 448 6.40 21.71 -10.96
CA ASN A 448 5.11 21.56 -11.63
C ASN A 448 4.83 22.58 -12.73
N GLU A 449 5.33 23.80 -12.61
CA GLU A 449 5.20 24.86 -13.62
C GLU A 449 5.88 24.51 -14.95
N PHE A 450 6.89 23.63 -14.95
CA PHE A 450 7.58 23.16 -16.16
C PHE A 450 7.16 21.76 -16.60
N ALA A 451 6.45 21.01 -15.76
CA ALA A 451 6.13 19.58 -15.97
C ALA A 451 5.45 19.31 -17.33
N GLN A 452 4.46 20.13 -17.68
CA GLN A 452 3.74 20.00 -18.94
C GLN A 452 4.65 20.20 -20.15
N HIS A 453 5.51 21.23 -20.10
CA HIS A 453 6.44 21.54 -21.18
C HIS A 453 7.51 20.45 -21.35
N ILE A 454 8.11 20.00 -20.25
CA ILE A 454 9.12 18.93 -20.28
C ILE A 454 8.50 17.63 -20.79
N TYR A 455 7.30 17.25 -20.32
CA TYR A 455 6.60 16.08 -20.84
C TYR A 455 6.35 16.18 -22.35
N ASP A 456 5.84 17.32 -22.83
CA ASP A 456 5.55 17.49 -24.26
C ASP A 456 6.82 17.36 -25.11
N LYS A 457 7.96 17.88 -24.63
CA LYS A 457 9.27 17.71 -25.27
C LYS A 457 9.71 16.24 -25.29
N ILE A 458 9.61 15.54 -24.16
CA ILE A 458 9.97 14.12 -24.07
C ILE A 458 9.12 13.29 -25.04
N VAL A 459 7.82 13.52 -25.10
CA VAL A 459 6.92 12.76 -25.98
C VAL A 459 7.16 13.09 -27.46
N ALA A 460 7.32 14.37 -27.80
CA ALA A 460 7.55 14.78 -29.19
C ALA A 460 8.81 14.15 -29.79
N ASP A 461 9.95 14.25 -29.10
CA ASP A 461 11.22 13.67 -29.54
C ASP A 461 11.27 12.15 -29.29
N GLY A 462 10.55 11.66 -28.28
CA GLY A 462 10.39 10.24 -27.98
C GLY A 462 9.81 9.43 -29.13
N ASN A 463 9.01 10.05 -30.00
CA ASN A 463 8.45 9.39 -31.18
C ASN A 463 9.52 8.79 -32.10
N SER A 464 10.65 9.46 -32.31
CA SER A 464 11.74 8.91 -33.16
C SER A 464 12.45 7.73 -32.52
N PHE A 465 12.31 7.55 -31.20
CA PHE A 465 12.86 6.44 -30.44
C PHE A 465 11.82 5.34 -30.20
N GLY A 466 10.57 5.49 -30.66
CA GLY A 466 9.50 4.54 -30.37
C GLY A 466 9.08 4.52 -28.90
N LEU A 467 9.12 5.68 -28.22
CA LEU A 467 8.67 5.83 -26.84
C LEU A 467 7.23 5.32 -26.67
N LYS A 468 7.02 4.52 -25.62
CA LYS A 468 5.69 4.07 -25.20
C LYS A 468 5.41 4.52 -23.77
N HIS A 469 4.19 4.99 -23.52
CA HIS A 469 3.72 5.18 -22.14
C HIS A 469 3.46 3.82 -21.49
N ALA A 470 3.87 3.67 -20.24
CA ALA A 470 3.67 2.44 -19.48
C ALA A 470 3.05 2.76 -18.12
N GLY A 471 2.15 1.88 -17.68
CA GLY A 471 1.37 2.04 -16.45
C GLY A 471 1.84 1.14 -15.32
N LEU A 472 1.15 1.23 -14.18
CA LEU A 472 1.48 0.48 -12.96
C LEU A 472 1.45 -1.05 -13.13
N ARG A 473 0.67 -1.59 -14.08
CA ARG A 473 0.70 -3.03 -14.39
C ARG A 473 2.06 -3.45 -14.94
N ALA A 474 2.59 -2.70 -15.91
CA ALA A 474 3.94 -2.92 -16.43
C ALA A 474 4.97 -2.74 -15.32
N LEU A 475 4.91 -1.65 -14.54
CA LEU A 475 5.81 -1.41 -13.41
C LEU A 475 5.86 -2.60 -12.43
N GLY A 476 4.69 -3.07 -11.97
CA GLY A 476 4.57 -4.20 -11.05
C GLY A 476 5.16 -5.49 -11.62
N SER A 477 4.92 -5.78 -12.89
CA SER A 477 5.51 -6.96 -13.53
C SER A 477 7.03 -6.88 -13.67
N LEU A 478 7.56 -5.73 -14.06
CA LEU A 478 8.99 -5.53 -14.31
C LEU A 478 9.79 -5.60 -12.99
N ARG A 479 9.27 -4.98 -11.92
CA ARG A 479 9.91 -4.97 -10.58
C ARG A 479 9.88 -6.36 -9.95
N LEU A 480 8.80 -7.12 -10.14
CA LEU A 480 8.69 -8.46 -9.60
C LEU A 480 9.66 -9.43 -10.27
N GLU A 481 9.93 -9.31 -11.57
CA GLU A 481 10.97 -10.14 -12.23
C GLU A 481 12.38 -9.89 -11.65
N LYS A 482 12.65 -8.65 -11.23
CA LYS A 482 13.87 -8.25 -10.51
C LYS A 482 13.87 -8.63 -9.03
N GLY A 483 12.74 -9.11 -8.51
CA GLY A 483 12.55 -9.34 -7.08
C GLY A 483 12.75 -8.07 -6.25
N TYR A 484 12.44 -6.89 -6.79
CA TYR A 484 12.46 -5.67 -5.99
C TYR A 484 11.28 -5.64 -5.04
N ARG A 485 11.54 -5.14 -3.82
CA ARG A 485 10.59 -5.12 -2.73
C ARG A 485 9.79 -3.81 -2.75
N ASP A 486 8.58 -3.89 -2.22
CA ASP A 486 7.64 -2.78 -2.07
C ASP A 486 7.07 -2.83 -0.65
N TYR A 487 7.24 -1.74 0.11
CA TYR A 487 6.85 -1.69 1.51
C TYR A 487 5.34 -1.53 1.65
N GLY A 488 4.74 -2.31 2.53
CA GLY A 488 3.28 -2.45 2.68
C GLY A 488 2.64 -3.43 1.69
N HIS A 489 3.43 -4.08 0.85
CA HIS A 489 2.97 -5.14 -0.06
C HIS A 489 3.80 -6.42 0.10
N ASP A 490 5.12 -6.33 -0.07
CA ASP A 490 6.01 -7.49 0.04
C ASP A 490 6.64 -7.61 1.43
N ILE A 491 6.95 -6.45 2.01
CA ILE A 491 7.64 -6.27 3.28
C ILE A 491 6.86 -5.30 4.17
N ASP A 492 6.90 -5.53 5.47
CA ASP A 492 6.21 -4.69 6.46
C ASP A 492 6.98 -4.62 7.80
N ASN A 493 6.34 -4.11 8.86
CA ASN A 493 6.93 -3.94 10.19
C ASN A 493 7.24 -5.26 10.95
N THR A 494 6.86 -6.41 10.39
CA THR A 494 7.13 -7.75 10.92
C THR A 494 8.35 -8.42 10.30
N ASP A 495 8.97 -7.76 9.31
CA ASP A 495 10.12 -8.30 8.61
C ASP A 495 11.44 -7.64 9.01
N THR A 496 12.51 -8.43 9.03
CA THR A 496 13.85 -7.89 9.20
C THR A 496 14.56 -7.71 7.86
N ILE A 497 15.45 -6.72 7.81
CA ILE A 497 16.23 -6.40 6.61
C ILE A 497 17.01 -7.59 6.03
N LEU A 498 17.51 -8.49 6.90
CA LEU A 498 18.32 -9.63 6.47
C LEU A 498 17.47 -10.77 5.89
N GLU A 499 16.31 -11.01 6.46
CA GLU A 499 15.37 -12.05 6.00
C GLU A 499 14.78 -11.68 4.63
N CYS A 500 14.55 -10.38 4.40
CA CYS A 500 14.14 -9.83 3.11
C CYS A 500 15.24 -9.85 2.04
N GLY A 501 16.49 -10.19 2.39
CA GLY A 501 17.62 -10.15 1.46
C GLY A 501 18.12 -8.74 1.13
N LEU A 502 17.78 -7.76 1.96
CA LEU A 502 18.14 -6.35 1.78
C LEU A 502 19.41 -5.97 2.57
N GLY A 503 20.04 -6.90 3.28
CA GLY A 503 21.24 -6.63 4.09
C GLY A 503 22.47 -6.09 3.33
N PHE A 504 22.43 -6.03 1.99
CA PHE A 504 23.47 -5.36 1.19
C PHE A 504 23.43 -3.83 1.31
N THR A 505 22.35 -3.25 1.85
CA THR A 505 22.23 -1.81 2.08
C THR A 505 22.83 -1.37 3.42
N CYS A 506 23.08 -2.30 4.36
CA CYS A 506 23.68 -1.98 5.64
C CYS A 506 25.17 -1.62 5.49
N ASP A 507 25.49 -0.38 5.82
CA ASP A 507 26.86 0.10 6.01
C ASP A 507 27.19 0.10 7.51
N PHE A 508 27.99 -0.87 7.94
CA PHE A 508 28.41 -1.05 9.33
C PHE A 508 29.68 -0.24 9.68
N ASP A 509 30.25 0.47 8.71
CA ASP A 509 31.47 1.27 8.90
C ASP A 509 31.16 2.74 9.21
N LYS A 510 29.88 3.08 9.35
CA LYS A 510 29.42 4.43 9.72
C LYS A 510 29.79 4.75 11.17
N ASP A 511 30.42 5.90 11.39
CA ASP A 511 30.93 6.32 12.70
C ASP A 511 29.85 6.33 13.81
N ASP A 512 28.67 6.88 13.52
CA ASP A 512 27.53 6.95 14.44
C ASP A 512 26.58 5.73 14.33
N GLY A 513 26.92 4.77 13.47
CA GLY A 513 26.10 3.62 13.14
C GLY A 513 24.75 3.97 12.49
N PHE A 514 23.74 3.13 12.70
CA PHE A 514 22.35 3.39 12.31
C PHE A 514 21.33 2.83 13.31
N VAL A 515 20.11 3.34 13.24
CA VAL A 515 18.97 2.81 14.03
C VAL A 515 18.81 1.30 13.77
N GLY A 516 18.83 0.51 14.84
CA GLY A 516 18.67 -0.95 14.76
C GLY A 516 19.94 -1.75 14.43
N GLU A 517 21.11 -1.12 14.24
CA GLU A 517 22.36 -1.79 13.85
C GLU A 517 22.72 -2.96 14.78
N LYS A 518 22.64 -2.75 16.11
CA LYS A 518 22.94 -3.79 17.10
C LYS A 518 22.08 -5.03 16.92
N SER A 519 20.80 -4.85 16.59
CA SER A 519 19.85 -5.93 16.36
C SER A 519 20.17 -6.67 15.06
N VAL A 520 20.54 -5.95 14.00
CA VAL A 520 21.00 -6.54 12.73
C VAL A 520 22.28 -7.37 12.94
N LEU A 521 23.27 -6.85 13.68
CA LEU A 521 24.50 -7.59 14.01
C LEU A 521 24.22 -8.85 14.84
N ALA A 522 23.31 -8.76 15.81
CA ALA A 522 22.87 -9.91 16.60
C ALA A 522 22.21 -10.98 15.71
N GLN A 523 21.33 -10.58 14.79
CA GLN A 523 20.70 -11.50 13.84
C GLN A 523 21.74 -12.16 12.91
N LYS A 524 22.73 -11.41 12.40
CA LYS A 524 23.86 -11.99 11.63
C LYS A 524 24.62 -13.05 12.42
N LYS A 525 24.87 -12.79 13.72
CA LYS A 525 25.56 -13.75 14.60
C LYS A 525 24.75 -15.02 14.79
N ILE A 526 23.44 -14.90 15.06
CA ILE A 526 22.52 -16.03 15.22
C ILE A 526 22.45 -16.85 13.93
N ALA A 527 22.28 -16.19 12.78
CA ALA A 527 22.26 -16.87 11.49
C ALA A 527 23.57 -17.63 11.23
N LYS A 528 24.73 -17.04 11.54
CA LYS A 528 26.03 -17.71 11.42
C LYS A 528 26.12 -18.96 12.32
N GLN A 529 25.64 -18.88 13.55
CA GLN A 529 25.60 -20.01 14.49
C GLN A 529 24.68 -21.14 14.00
N ASN A 530 23.55 -20.78 13.40
CA ASN A 530 22.61 -21.74 12.79
C ASN A 530 23.10 -22.29 11.43
N GLY A 531 24.21 -21.78 10.90
CA GLY A 531 24.68 -22.11 9.56
C GLY A 531 23.91 -21.42 8.43
N GLY A 532 22.98 -20.52 8.72
CA GLY A 532 22.22 -19.69 7.77
C GLY A 532 20.89 -19.19 8.36
N PHE A 533 20.12 -18.44 7.57
CA PHE A 533 18.80 -17.94 7.96
C PHE A 533 17.73 -19.02 7.79
N LYS A 534 16.84 -19.15 8.76
CA LYS A 534 15.70 -20.06 8.76
C LYS A 534 14.41 -19.44 8.22
N LYS A 535 14.38 -18.11 8.12
CA LYS A 535 13.33 -17.32 7.50
C LYS A 535 13.94 -16.48 6.38
N ARG A 536 13.41 -16.57 5.16
CA ARG A 536 13.96 -15.87 3.99
C ARG A 536 12.89 -15.56 2.94
N MET A 537 12.93 -14.35 2.41
CA MET A 537 12.14 -13.99 1.25
C MET A 537 12.72 -14.58 -0.02
N VAL A 538 11.85 -15.17 -0.85
CA VAL A 538 12.17 -15.78 -2.14
C VAL A 538 11.21 -15.31 -3.22
N GLN A 539 11.62 -15.51 -4.46
CA GLN A 539 10.77 -15.35 -5.64
C GLN A 539 10.19 -16.70 -6.04
N VAL A 540 8.90 -16.70 -6.42
CA VAL A 540 8.17 -17.86 -6.95
C VAL A 540 7.77 -17.57 -8.39
N LEU A 541 7.91 -18.55 -9.29
CA LEU A 541 7.45 -18.46 -10.68
C LEU A 541 6.67 -19.72 -11.04
N LEU A 542 5.40 -19.57 -11.42
CA LEU A 542 4.61 -20.68 -11.94
C LEU A 542 5.19 -21.16 -13.27
N THR A 543 5.21 -22.48 -13.47
CA THR A 543 5.66 -23.08 -14.73
C THR A 543 4.56 -23.16 -15.78
N ASP A 544 3.30 -23.04 -15.37
CA ASP A 544 2.14 -22.94 -16.26
C ASP A 544 1.78 -21.46 -16.52
N PRO A 545 1.85 -20.99 -17.78
CA PRO A 545 1.51 -19.61 -18.13
C PRO A 545 0.02 -19.27 -18.07
N HIS A 546 -0.89 -20.24 -17.89
CA HIS A 546 -2.33 -19.97 -17.88
C HIS A 546 -2.81 -19.29 -16.60
N HIS A 547 -2.19 -19.62 -15.47
CA HIS A 547 -2.58 -19.13 -14.16
C HIS A 547 -2.04 -17.73 -13.87
N MET A 548 -2.75 -17.02 -13.00
CA MET A 548 -2.35 -15.74 -12.39
C MET A 548 -2.09 -15.96 -10.91
N LEU A 549 -1.26 -15.10 -10.33
CA LEU A 549 -1.08 -14.94 -8.89
C LEU A 549 -1.38 -13.49 -8.52
N HIS A 550 -1.90 -13.27 -7.31
CA HIS A 550 -2.28 -11.96 -6.81
C HIS A 550 -1.71 -11.70 -5.41
N HIS A 551 -2.26 -12.38 -4.40
CA HIS A 551 -1.92 -12.27 -2.97
C HIS A 551 -2.67 -13.38 -2.21
N GLY A 552 -2.01 -14.04 -1.25
CA GLY A 552 -2.60 -15.01 -0.32
C GLY A 552 -2.66 -16.45 -0.84
N GLU A 553 -2.24 -16.72 -2.07
CA GLU A 553 -2.16 -18.09 -2.57
C GLU A 553 -1.13 -18.91 -1.77
N VAL A 554 -1.49 -20.13 -1.37
CA VAL A 554 -0.68 -20.96 -0.46
C VAL A 554 0.48 -21.62 -1.20
N VAL A 555 1.68 -21.54 -0.65
CA VAL A 555 2.90 -22.15 -1.18
C VAL A 555 3.21 -23.45 -0.45
N TRP A 556 3.38 -24.52 -1.23
CA TRP A 556 3.62 -25.86 -0.75
C TRP A 556 5.00 -26.37 -1.16
N ARG A 557 5.66 -27.09 -0.24
CA ARG A 557 6.95 -27.77 -0.47
C ARG A 557 6.79 -29.24 -0.10
N ASN A 558 7.00 -30.16 -1.05
CA ASN A 558 6.85 -31.61 -0.83
C ASN A 558 5.52 -32.00 -0.14
N GLY A 559 4.42 -31.31 -0.47
CA GLY A 559 3.11 -31.56 0.13
C GLY A 559 2.88 -30.95 1.52
N GLU A 560 3.82 -30.15 2.05
CA GLU A 560 3.65 -29.38 3.28
C GLU A 560 3.40 -27.90 2.97
N CYS A 561 2.43 -27.28 3.65
CA CYS A 561 2.17 -25.84 3.56
C CYS A 561 3.29 -25.09 4.30
N ILE A 562 4.00 -24.20 3.59
CA ILE A 562 5.18 -23.49 4.13
C ILE A 562 4.96 -21.98 4.24
N SER A 563 4.18 -21.38 3.34
CA SER A 563 3.95 -19.93 3.31
C SER A 563 2.79 -19.58 2.38
N ASP A 564 2.61 -18.30 2.11
CA ASP A 564 1.67 -17.73 1.15
C ASP A 564 2.38 -16.67 0.28
N ILE A 565 1.81 -16.40 -0.91
CA ILE A 565 2.26 -15.35 -1.81
C ILE A 565 1.88 -13.99 -1.20
N ARG A 566 2.88 -13.14 -0.94
CA ARG A 566 2.63 -11.77 -0.43
C ARG A 566 2.28 -10.79 -1.55
N SER A 567 2.89 -10.96 -2.70
CA SER A 567 2.58 -10.14 -3.88
C SER A 567 2.93 -10.89 -5.15
N ALA A 568 2.21 -10.58 -6.22
CA ALA A 568 2.49 -11.18 -7.51
C ALA A 568 1.98 -10.37 -8.70
N SER A 569 2.44 -10.82 -9.87
CA SER A 569 2.06 -10.31 -11.18
C SER A 569 2.39 -11.38 -12.24
N PHE A 570 2.26 -11.03 -13.51
CA PHE A 570 2.69 -11.88 -14.62
C PHE A 570 4.04 -11.37 -15.17
N GLY A 571 5.08 -12.19 -15.08
CA GLY A 571 6.39 -11.87 -15.62
C GLY A 571 6.40 -12.15 -17.12
N HIS A 572 6.23 -11.12 -17.95
CA HIS A 572 6.17 -11.30 -19.40
C HIS A 572 7.51 -11.71 -20.03
N THR A 573 8.65 -11.37 -19.40
CA THR A 573 9.96 -11.88 -19.79
C THR A 573 10.16 -13.31 -19.31
N LEU A 574 9.68 -13.63 -18.10
CA LEU A 574 9.81 -14.97 -17.49
C LEU A 574 8.80 -15.99 -18.04
N GLY A 575 7.71 -15.54 -18.65
CA GLY A 575 6.69 -16.37 -19.28
C GLY A 575 5.64 -16.96 -18.34
N GLY A 576 5.50 -16.47 -17.10
CA GLY A 576 4.56 -17.02 -16.12
C GLY A 576 4.27 -16.07 -14.96
N ALA A 577 3.28 -16.41 -14.13
CA ALA A 577 3.00 -15.64 -12.91
C ALA A 577 4.17 -15.72 -11.93
N VAL A 578 4.62 -14.56 -11.46
CA VAL A 578 5.79 -14.39 -10.60
C VAL A 578 5.38 -13.63 -9.34
N GLY A 579 5.86 -14.06 -8.19
CA GLY A 579 5.54 -13.44 -6.90
C GLY A 579 6.67 -13.51 -5.90
N LEU A 580 6.46 -12.88 -4.75
CA LEU A 580 7.34 -12.92 -3.60
C LEU A 580 6.63 -13.60 -2.42
N THR A 581 7.39 -14.36 -1.64
CA THR A 581 6.91 -15.03 -0.44
C THR A 581 8.00 -15.07 0.63
N MET A 582 7.60 -15.06 1.90
CA MET A 582 8.50 -15.22 3.03
C MET A 582 8.45 -16.67 3.51
N LEU A 583 9.49 -17.45 3.21
CA LEU A 583 9.59 -18.83 3.69
C LEU A 583 10.08 -18.85 5.13
N GLU A 584 9.54 -19.75 5.94
CA GLU A 584 10.04 -20.08 7.28
C GLU A 584 10.21 -21.61 7.41
N ALA A 585 11.34 -22.04 7.98
CA ALA A 585 11.69 -23.46 8.08
C ALA A 585 12.44 -23.79 9.36
N SER A 586 12.45 -25.07 9.76
CA SER A 586 13.22 -25.55 10.91
C SER A 586 14.74 -25.58 10.65
N VAL A 587 15.16 -25.55 9.38
CA VAL A 587 16.54 -25.62 8.90
C VAL A 587 16.91 -24.37 8.08
N PRO A 588 18.21 -24.05 7.92
CA PRO A 588 18.62 -22.91 7.10
C PRO A 588 18.18 -23.02 5.64
N ILE A 589 17.62 -21.94 5.10
CA ILE A 589 17.16 -21.81 3.72
C ILE A 589 18.34 -21.39 2.83
N LYS A 590 18.87 -22.37 2.11
CA LYS A 590 19.99 -22.25 1.16
C LYS A 590 19.59 -22.85 -0.19
N LYS A 591 20.53 -22.90 -1.14
CA LYS A 591 20.28 -23.39 -2.50
C LYS A 591 19.75 -24.83 -2.53
N ASP A 592 20.30 -25.70 -1.70
CA ASP A 592 19.88 -27.10 -1.51
C ASP A 592 18.47 -27.23 -0.90
N TYR A 593 18.07 -26.32 -0.01
CA TYR A 593 16.70 -26.32 0.53
C TYR A 593 15.64 -26.11 -0.56
N LEU A 594 15.97 -25.34 -1.61
CA LEU A 594 15.10 -25.06 -2.74
C LEU A 594 14.99 -26.23 -3.73
N ASP A 595 15.88 -27.23 -3.65
CA ASP A 595 15.84 -28.44 -4.47
C ASP A 595 14.77 -29.40 -3.92
N ALA A 596 13.52 -29.09 -4.22
CA ALA A 596 12.33 -29.76 -3.74
C ALA A 596 11.20 -29.63 -4.76
N GLU A 597 10.13 -30.40 -4.55
CA GLU A 597 8.87 -30.17 -5.27
C GLU A 597 8.17 -28.95 -4.68
N TRP A 598 7.86 -27.97 -5.52
CA TRP A 598 7.17 -26.75 -5.15
C TRP A 598 5.89 -26.58 -5.96
N THR A 599 4.81 -26.25 -5.27
CA THR A 599 3.53 -25.91 -5.89
C THR A 599 2.90 -24.71 -5.21
N VAL A 600 2.02 -24.01 -5.92
CA VAL A 600 1.13 -22.99 -5.37
C VAL A 600 -0.30 -23.45 -5.54
N GLU A 601 -1.11 -23.31 -4.49
CA GLU A 601 -2.53 -23.66 -4.52
C GLU A 601 -3.34 -22.53 -5.17
N ILE A 602 -3.99 -22.83 -6.30
CA ILE A 602 -4.80 -21.91 -7.07
C ILE A 602 -6.13 -22.59 -7.40
N GLU A 603 -7.25 -22.03 -6.92
CA GLU A 603 -8.58 -22.59 -7.12
C GLU A 603 -8.68 -24.09 -6.71
N ASN A 604 -8.05 -24.45 -5.58
CA ASN A 604 -7.92 -25.82 -5.05
C ASN A 604 -7.04 -26.76 -5.90
N ASN A 605 -6.24 -26.24 -6.84
CA ASN A 605 -5.28 -27.01 -7.64
C ASN A 605 -3.85 -26.68 -7.25
N HIS A 606 -2.98 -27.69 -7.16
CA HIS A 606 -1.54 -27.49 -6.96
C HIS A 606 -0.84 -27.26 -8.30
N VAL A 607 -0.46 -26.01 -8.57
CA VAL A 607 0.24 -25.61 -9.79
C VAL A 607 1.76 -25.62 -9.55
N PRO A 608 2.56 -26.38 -10.33
CA PRO A 608 4.00 -26.43 -10.15
C PRO A 608 4.68 -25.07 -10.31
N CYS A 609 5.69 -24.81 -9.50
CA CYS A 609 6.44 -23.56 -9.54
C CYS A 609 7.94 -23.75 -9.33
N LYS A 610 8.71 -22.71 -9.63
CA LYS A 610 10.14 -22.59 -9.34
C LYS A 610 10.31 -21.58 -8.22
N VAL A 611 11.27 -21.83 -7.32
CA VAL A 611 11.60 -20.93 -6.22
C VAL A 611 13.07 -20.48 -6.32
N SER A 612 13.33 -19.19 -6.07
CA SER A 612 14.67 -18.62 -6.18
C SER A 612 14.99 -17.60 -5.07
N LEU A 613 16.22 -17.66 -4.54
CA LEU A 613 16.77 -16.65 -3.62
C LEU A 613 17.37 -15.44 -4.35
N ALA A 614 17.59 -15.55 -5.65
CA ALA A 614 18.12 -14.49 -6.50
C ALA A 614 17.06 -14.06 -7.53
N PRO A 615 17.12 -12.82 -8.06
CA PRO A 615 16.23 -12.40 -9.13
C PRO A 615 16.30 -13.37 -10.32
N MET A 616 15.15 -13.81 -10.82
CA MET A 616 15.08 -14.64 -12.02
C MET A 616 15.39 -13.86 -13.30
N TYR A 617 15.25 -12.52 -13.30
CA TYR A 617 15.67 -11.65 -14.39
C TYR A 617 16.94 -10.85 -14.06
N ASP A 618 17.93 -10.92 -14.95
CA ASP A 618 19.23 -10.26 -14.87
C ASP A 618 19.83 -10.25 -13.43
N PRO A 619 20.11 -11.43 -12.83
CA PRO A 619 20.57 -11.53 -11.44
C PRO A 619 21.90 -10.82 -11.16
N LYS A 620 22.65 -10.47 -12.21
CA LYS A 620 23.95 -9.78 -12.12
C LYS A 620 23.83 -8.27 -12.34
N ASN A 621 22.62 -7.75 -12.59
CA ASN A 621 22.35 -6.34 -12.86
C ASN A 621 23.20 -5.80 -14.03
N LEU A 622 23.44 -6.61 -15.07
CA LEU A 622 24.23 -6.20 -16.22
C LEU A 622 23.52 -5.11 -17.03
N LYS A 623 22.18 -5.16 -17.12
CA LYS A 623 21.36 -4.21 -17.87
C LYS A 623 21.29 -2.81 -17.25
N ILE A 624 21.62 -2.70 -15.97
CA ILE A 624 21.61 -1.42 -15.23
C ILE A 624 22.96 -0.70 -15.35
N ARG A 625 24.05 -1.45 -15.54
CA ARG A 625 25.44 -0.98 -15.52
C ARG A 625 25.95 -0.44 -16.85
N VAL A 626 25.20 -0.62 -17.94
CA VAL A 626 25.54 -0.17 -19.31
C VAL A 626 25.48 1.33 -19.51
#